data_AF-A0A1B6AQH9-F1
#
_entry.id   AF-A0A1B6AQH9-F1
#
_cell.length_a   1.000
_cell.length_b   1.000
_cell.length_c   1.000
_cell.angle_alpha   90.00
_cell.angle_beta   90.00
_cell.angle_gamma   90.00
#
_symmetry.space_group_name_H-M   'P 1'
#
loop_
_entity.id
_entity.type
_entity.pdbx_description
1 polymer ?
#
loop_
_entity_poly.entity_id
_entity_poly.type
_entity_poly.pdbx_seq_one_letter_code
_entity_poly.pdbx_strand_id
1 'polypeptide(L)'
;MGAGWVAGVTRSRAMLSRCLGAGGVREVAAAPTLDDAVRYLGSTAYRRGLGPEMSLTDAQRAVGATLLWHLRVLAGWQPRSGANALRLLASGFEIANTEAHLGQLAGAEFRPPARPYRLGTLATAWPRLARTGSPSELRAVLAASAWGDPGGESPAAVGIGMRASAAVRIAAAVPEAVRWAAGRMALLVGREVFVAGRRLAEPSARWAGRLLGSAAIRSSAFADFRERLPTTARWAVDGVDRAEGLWRAEARWWDRLEQGGAELLRGYRLSSGPVIGAVALLSADAWRVRGALELAARGGGTTEAFGAPG
;
A
#
# COMPACT_ATOMS: atom_id res chain seq x y z
N MET A 1 23.26 15.06 13.09
CA MET A 1 21.97 15.69 13.43
C MET A 1 21.84 16.97 12.63
N GLY A 2 20.66 17.32 12.09
CA GLY A 2 20.54 18.51 11.24
C GLY A 2 19.18 19.16 11.37
N ALA A 3 19.16 20.50 11.38
CA ALA A 3 17.95 21.34 11.45
C ALA A 3 16.86 20.95 10.42
N GLY A 4 17.25 20.29 9.32
CA GLY A 4 16.33 19.77 8.30
C GLY A 4 15.29 18.77 8.81
N TRP A 5 15.57 18.00 9.86
CA TRP A 5 14.58 17.05 10.42
C TRP A 5 13.55 17.72 11.33
N VAL A 6 13.88 18.82 12.01
CA VAL A 6 12.96 19.53 12.91
C VAL A 6 11.75 20.05 12.15
N ALA A 7 12.01 20.78 11.07
CA ALA A 7 10.94 21.34 10.23
C ALA A 7 10.13 20.23 9.54
N GLY A 8 10.78 19.12 9.15
CA GLY A 8 10.12 17.94 8.62
C GLY A 8 9.14 17.30 9.61
N VAL A 9 9.56 17.10 10.86
CA VAL A 9 8.75 16.46 11.91
C VAL A 9 7.53 17.31 12.29
N THR A 10 7.70 18.62 12.53
CA THR A 10 6.59 19.51 12.88
C THR A 10 5.53 19.52 11.78
N ARG A 11 5.95 19.59 10.52
CA ARG A 11 5.02 19.58 9.38
C ARG A 11 4.38 18.21 9.15
N SER A 12 5.10 17.11 9.42
CA SER A 12 4.52 15.76 9.42
C SER A 12 3.40 15.62 10.43
N ARG A 13 3.57 16.15 11.65
CA ARG A 13 2.51 16.18 12.67
C ARG A 13 1.32 17.04 12.24
N ALA A 14 1.58 18.23 11.69
CA ALA A 14 0.53 19.10 11.18
C ALA A 14 -0.28 18.44 10.04
N MET A 15 0.37 17.65 9.18
CA MET A 15 -0.28 16.91 8.09
C MET A 15 -1.32 15.91 8.59
N LEU A 16 -1.22 15.41 9.83
CA LEU A 16 -2.22 14.49 10.40
C LEU A 16 -3.58 15.14 10.63
N SER A 17 -3.65 16.48 10.70
CA SER A 17 -4.93 17.21 10.65
C SER A 17 -5.69 17.06 9.32
N ARG A 18 -5.09 16.37 8.33
CA ARG A 18 -5.72 16.01 7.06
C ARG A 18 -6.31 14.59 7.07
N CYS A 19 -6.02 13.79 8.10
CA CYS A 19 -6.72 12.52 8.29
C CYS A 19 -8.18 12.78 8.62
N LEU A 20 -9.06 11.89 8.16
CA LEU A 20 -10.46 11.96 8.52
C LEU A 20 -10.70 11.46 9.95
N GLY A 21 -9.89 10.49 10.38
CA GLY A 21 -9.99 9.86 11.70
C GLY A 21 -11.19 8.94 11.85
N ALA A 22 -11.26 8.22 12.97
CA ALA A 22 -12.30 7.21 13.21
C ALA A 22 -13.73 7.79 13.21
N GLY A 23 -13.90 9.04 13.65
CA GLY A 23 -15.18 9.74 13.59
C GLY A 23 -15.68 9.91 12.17
N GLY A 24 -14.92 10.61 11.32
CA GLY A 24 -15.37 10.85 9.95
C GLY A 24 -15.37 9.59 9.08
N VAL A 25 -14.52 8.60 9.34
CA VAL A 25 -14.62 7.29 8.67
C VAL A 25 -15.97 6.62 8.97
N ARG A 26 -16.48 6.72 10.21
CA ARG A 26 -17.81 6.23 10.56
C ARG A 26 -18.92 7.00 9.84
N GLU A 27 -18.80 8.31 9.73
CA GLU A 27 -19.76 9.14 8.96
C GLU A 27 -19.81 8.71 7.49
N VAL A 28 -18.66 8.48 6.86
CA VAL A 28 -18.60 7.98 5.48
C VAL A 28 -19.25 6.60 5.37
N ALA A 29 -18.97 5.70 6.31
CA ALA A 29 -19.51 4.34 6.27
C ALA A 29 -21.02 4.28 6.53
N ALA A 30 -21.54 5.18 7.37
CA ALA A 30 -22.95 5.28 7.70
C ALA A 30 -23.78 6.04 6.65
N ALA A 31 -23.12 6.65 5.66
CA ALA A 31 -23.80 7.35 4.58
C ALA A 31 -24.75 6.39 3.83
N PRO A 32 -26.03 6.77 3.60
CA PRO A 32 -27.00 5.89 2.96
C PRO A 32 -26.67 5.55 1.51
N THR A 33 -25.94 6.44 0.83
CA THR A 33 -25.54 6.26 -0.56
C THR A 33 -24.08 6.65 -0.77
N LEU A 34 -23.49 6.17 -1.87
CA LEU A 34 -22.16 6.59 -2.31
C LEU A 34 -22.09 8.12 -2.54
N ASP A 35 -23.12 8.71 -3.13
CA ASP A 35 -23.15 10.17 -3.39
C ASP A 35 -23.17 10.97 -2.10
N ASP A 36 -23.87 10.51 -1.06
CA ASP A 36 -23.85 11.14 0.25
C ASP A 36 -22.46 11.07 0.90
N ALA A 37 -21.81 9.91 0.81
CA ALA A 37 -20.44 9.73 1.27
C ALA A 37 -19.44 10.64 0.52
N VAL A 38 -19.57 10.72 -0.81
CA VAL A 38 -18.70 11.58 -1.65
C VAL A 38 -18.95 13.06 -1.33
N ARG A 39 -20.20 13.47 -1.14
CA ARG A 39 -20.56 14.84 -0.73
C ARG A 39 -19.95 15.19 0.63
N TYR A 40 -20.04 14.28 1.61
CA TYR A 40 -19.41 14.46 2.91
C TYR A 40 -17.89 14.63 2.77
N LEU A 41 -17.22 13.74 2.03
CA LEU A 41 -15.78 13.83 1.79
C LEU A 41 -15.37 15.12 1.05
N GLY A 42 -16.26 15.67 0.21
CA GLY A 42 -16.11 16.97 -0.46
C GLY A 42 -15.90 18.15 0.50
N SER A 43 -16.34 18.04 1.75
CA SER A 43 -16.12 19.06 2.80
C SER A 43 -14.81 18.87 3.60
N THR A 44 -14.04 17.81 3.32
CA THR A 44 -12.87 17.41 4.12
C THR A 44 -11.54 17.70 3.40
N ALA A 45 -10.44 17.15 3.94
CA ALA A 45 -9.15 17.13 3.25
C ALA A 45 -9.13 16.23 2.00
N TYR A 46 -10.06 15.27 1.88
CA TYR A 46 -10.19 14.36 0.73
C TYR A 46 -10.92 14.95 -0.48
N ARG A 47 -11.38 16.20 -0.40
CA ARG A 47 -12.19 16.87 -1.43
C ARG A 47 -11.63 16.87 -2.86
N ARG A 48 -10.32 16.65 -3.04
CA ARG A 48 -9.69 16.82 -4.35
C ARG A 48 -10.03 15.70 -5.31
N GLY A 49 -10.53 16.09 -6.47
CA GLY A 49 -10.91 15.15 -7.53
C GLY A 49 -12.17 14.35 -7.19
N LEU A 50 -12.90 14.76 -6.13
CA LEU A 50 -14.25 14.30 -5.86
C LEU A 50 -15.25 15.22 -6.58
N GLY A 51 -16.30 14.61 -7.10
CA GLY A 51 -17.40 15.25 -7.80
C GLY A 51 -18.67 14.42 -7.66
N PRO A 52 -19.83 14.98 -8.02
CA PRO A 52 -21.08 14.23 -8.01
C PRO A 52 -21.04 13.07 -9.01
N GLU A 53 -21.85 12.02 -8.76
CA GLU A 53 -22.08 10.90 -9.67
C GLU A 53 -20.81 10.07 -10.00
N MET A 54 -19.82 10.10 -9.10
CA MET A 54 -18.60 9.32 -9.28
C MET A 54 -18.84 7.84 -9.01
N SER A 55 -18.23 6.99 -9.83
CA SER A 55 -18.15 5.56 -9.53
C SER A 55 -17.37 5.32 -8.22
N LEU A 56 -17.69 4.23 -7.51
CA LEU A 56 -16.95 3.82 -6.30
C LEU A 56 -15.45 3.70 -6.58
N THR A 57 -15.09 3.13 -7.73
CA THR A 57 -13.69 2.98 -8.16
C THR A 57 -13.01 4.34 -8.28
N ASP A 58 -13.67 5.33 -8.89
CA ASP A 58 -13.10 6.67 -9.06
C ASP A 58 -13.02 7.43 -7.74
N ALA A 59 -14.03 7.30 -6.87
CA ALA A 59 -14.02 7.92 -5.54
C ALA A 59 -12.86 7.37 -4.68
N GLN A 60 -12.70 6.04 -4.63
CA GLN A 60 -11.56 5.41 -3.95
C GLN A 60 -10.21 5.84 -4.52
N ARG A 61 -10.16 6.05 -5.83
CA ARG A 61 -8.96 6.52 -6.52
C ARG A 61 -8.64 7.97 -6.23
N ALA A 62 -9.64 8.84 -6.11
CA ALA A 62 -9.47 10.23 -5.67
C ALA A 62 -8.92 10.31 -4.24
N VAL A 63 -9.40 9.43 -3.34
CA VAL A 63 -8.83 9.28 -1.98
C VAL A 63 -7.35 8.88 -2.05
N GLY A 64 -7.00 7.89 -2.87
CA GLY A 64 -5.61 7.50 -3.11
C GLY A 64 -4.76 8.64 -3.69
N ALA A 65 -5.30 9.40 -4.65
CA ALA A 65 -4.61 10.53 -5.26
C ALA A 65 -4.35 11.66 -4.25
N THR A 66 -5.29 11.87 -3.31
CA THR A 66 -5.11 12.80 -2.19
C THR A 66 -4.01 12.34 -1.25
N LEU A 67 -3.99 11.05 -0.87
CA LEU A 67 -2.88 10.48 -0.08
C LEU A 67 -1.53 10.70 -0.79
N LEU A 68 -1.44 10.37 -2.09
CA LEU A 68 -0.19 10.58 -2.85
C LEU A 68 0.22 12.06 -2.86
N TRP A 69 -0.72 12.99 -2.95
CA TRP A 69 -0.40 14.41 -2.83
C TRP A 69 0.18 14.74 -1.46
N HIS A 70 -0.41 14.25 -0.35
CA HIS A 70 0.17 14.41 0.99
C HIS A 70 1.59 13.86 1.07
N LEU A 71 1.84 12.67 0.52
CA LEU A 71 3.19 12.08 0.50
C LEU A 71 4.19 12.92 -0.30
N ARG A 72 3.77 13.50 -1.43
CA ARG A 72 4.63 14.41 -2.22
C ARG A 72 4.98 15.67 -1.45
N VAL A 73 4.00 16.26 -0.76
CA VAL A 73 4.21 17.44 0.08
C VAL A 73 5.18 17.11 1.23
N LEU A 74 4.95 16.00 1.92
CA LEU A 74 5.85 15.54 2.98
C LEU A 74 7.27 15.33 2.46
N ALA A 75 7.44 14.69 1.30
CA ALA A 75 8.75 14.45 0.69
C ALA A 75 9.47 15.76 0.36
N GLY A 76 8.75 16.78 -0.09
CA GLY A 76 9.31 18.12 -0.34
C GLY A 76 9.78 18.85 0.93
N TRP A 77 9.32 18.41 2.10
CA TRP A 77 9.76 18.96 3.40
C TRP A 77 10.88 18.14 4.07
N GLN A 78 11.26 17.00 3.48
CA GLN A 78 12.28 16.13 4.06
C GLN A 78 13.67 16.40 3.47
N PRO A 79 14.75 16.10 4.23
CA PRO A 79 16.07 15.93 3.62
C PRO A 79 16.05 14.75 2.62
N ARG A 80 17.09 14.67 1.79
CA ARG A 80 17.20 13.66 0.70
C ARG A 80 16.93 12.23 1.17
N SER A 81 17.43 11.83 2.34
CA SER A 81 17.19 10.50 2.90
C SER A 81 15.71 10.26 3.24
N GLY A 82 15.03 11.23 3.84
CA GLY A 82 13.58 11.14 4.11
C GLY A 82 12.75 11.15 2.83
N ALA A 83 13.12 11.98 1.84
CA ALA A 83 12.46 11.97 0.53
C ALA A 83 12.62 10.61 -0.19
N ASN A 84 13.80 9.96 -0.07
CA ASN A 84 14.02 8.62 -0.60
C ASN A 84 13.19 7.56 0.13
N ALA A 85 13.05 7.65 1.46
CA ALA A 85 12.17 6.76 2.22
C ALA A 85 10.70 6.92 1.78
N LEU A 86 10.24 8.16 1.58
CA LEU A 86 8.88 8.43 1.11
C LEU A 86 8.64 7.91 -0.32
N ARG A 87 9.65 7.97 -1.20
CA ARG A 87 9.58 7.33 -2.53
C ARG A 87 9.31 5.82 -2.41
N LEU A 88 9.99 5.14 -1.50
CA LEU A 88 9.79 3.70 -1.26
C LEU A 88 8.43 3.40 -0.63
N LEU A 89 7.98 4.20 0.33
CA LEU A 89 6.67 4.01 0.97
C LEU A 89 5.51 4.32 0.01
N ALA A 90 5.73 5.17 -1.00
CA ALA A 90 4.77 5.46 -2.07
C ALA A 90 4.77 4.44 -3.22
N SER A 91 5.60 3.37 -3.15
CA SER A 91 5.74 2.36 -4.20
C SER A 91 4.41 1.78 -4.69
N GLY A 92 3.41 1.64 -3.82
CA GLY A 92 2.08 1.13 -4.19
C GLY A 92 1.38 1.92 -5.29
N PHE A 93 1.62 3.23 -5.41
CA PHE A 93 1.01 4.05 -6.45
C PHE A 93 1.61 3.80 -7.83
N GLU A 94 2.92 3.57 -7.89
CA GLU A 94 3.59 3.21 -9.13
C GLU A 94 3.24 1.78 -9.56
N ILE A 95 3.14 0.85 -8.60
CA ILE A 95 2.63 -0.51 -8.87
C ILE A 95 1.23 -0.44 -9.48
N ALA A 96 0.31 0.34 -8.90
CA ALA A 96 -1.03 0.49 -9.42
C ALA A 96 -1.08 1.11 -10.83
N ASN A 97 -0.19 2.07 -11.11
CA ASN A 97 -0.04 2.62 -12.46
C ASN A 97 0.46 1.56 -13.45
N THR A 98 1.46 0.76 -13.05
CA THR A 98 2.02 -0.31 -13.89
C THR A 98 1.00 -1.41 -14.16
N GLU A 99 0.21 -1.82 -13.16
CA GLU A 99 -0.85 -2.82 -13.34
C GLU A 99 -1.95 -2.33 -14.29
N ALA A 100 -2.37 -1.08 -14.16
CA ALA A 100 -3.36 -0.48 -15.06
C ALA A 100 -2.81 -0.34 -16.50
N HIS A 101 -1.53 0.00 -16.66
CA HIS A 101 -0.88 0.08 -17.98
C HIS A 101 -0.74 -1.30 -18.61
N LEU A 102 -0.26 -2.27 -17.85
CA LEU A 102 -0.11 -3.64 -18.32
C LEU A 102 -1.45 -4.29 -18.70
N GLY A 103 -2.53 -3.99 -17.98
CA GLY A 103 -3.87 -4.40 -18.37
C GLY A 103 -4.28 -3.87 -19.75
N GLN A 104 -3.93 -2.62 -20.09
CA GLN A 104 -4.17 -2.05 -21.42
C GLN A 104 -3.32 -2.75 -22.49
N LEU A 105 -2.03 -2.96 -22.21
CA LEU A 105 -1.12 -3.65 -23.14
C LEU A 105 -1.53 -5.11 -23.40
N ALA A 106 -2.21 -5.74 -22.44
CA ALA A 106 -2.73 -7.10 -22.54
C ALA A 106 -4.15 -7.17 -23.17
N GLY A 107 -4.71 -6.05 -23.64
CA GLY A 107 -6.01 -6.04 -24.32
C GLY A 107 -7.22 -6.17 -23.37
N ALA A 108 -7.14 -5.64 -22.14
CA ALA A 108 -8.32 -5.54 -21.28
C ALA A 108 -9.30 -4.48 -21.84
N GLU A 109 -10.09 -4.84 -22.85
CA GLU A 109 -10.88 -3.94 -23.71
C GLU A 109 -12.09 -3.27 -23.03
N PHE A 110 -12.47 -3.66 -21.81
CA PHE A 110 -13.79 -3.30 -21.26
C PHE A 110 -13.81 -2.16 -20.23
N ARG A 111 -12.69 -1.45 -19.99
CA ARG A 111 -12.68 -0.33 -19.05
C ARG A 111 -11.84 0.84 -19.55
N PRO A 112 -12.37 2.08 -19.57
CA PRO A 112 -11.55 3.24 -19.86
C PRO A 112 -10.38 3.28 -18.88
N PRO A 113 -9.15 3.52 -19.35
CA PRO A 113 -7.98 3.41 -18.53
C PRO A 113 -8.01 4.46 -17.43
N ALA A 114 -7.90 4.00 -16.20
CA ALA A 114 -7.91 4.87 -15.05
C ALA A 114 -6.68 5.82 -15.17
N ARG A 115 -6.90 7.14 -15.27
CA ARG A 115 -5.85 8.20 -15.32
C ARG A 115 -4.69 7.97 -14.35
N PRO A 116 -3.45 7.68 -14.79
CA PRO A 116 -2.36 7.31 -13.87
C PRO A 116 -2.16 8.29 -12.71
N TYR A 117 -1.83 7.76 -11.53
CA TYR A 117 -1.43 8.54 -10.38
C TYR A 117 -0.23 9.44 -10.72
N ARG A 118 -0.33 10.72 -10.39
CA ARG A 118 0.72 11.71 -10.66
C ARG A 118 1.83 11.65 -9.60
N LEU A 119 2.76 10.71 -9.78
CA LEU A 119 3.87 10.43 -8.84
C LEU A 119 4.84 11.61 -8.63
N GLY A 120 5.11 12.39 -9.68
CA GLY A 120 6.13 13.45 -9.63
C GLY A 120 7.51 12.89 -9.26
N THR A 121 8.19 13.51 -8.31
CA THR A 121 9.53 13.10 -7.84
C THR A 121 9.55 11.77 -7.05
N LEU A 122 8.37 11.22 -6.73
CA LEU A 122 8.22 9.91 -6.10
C LEU A 122 8.18 8.76 -7.13
N ALA A 123 8.30 9.04 -8.43
CA ALA A 123 8.46 7.99 -9.42
C ALA A 123 9.84 7.31 -9.30
N THR A 124 9.87 6.00 -9.51
CA THR A 124 11.08 5.17 -9.64
C THR A 124 11.44 4.98 -11.12
N ALA A 125 10.50 4.49 -11.92
CA ALA A 125 10.67 4.22 -13.35
C ALA A 125 9.44 4.60 -14.19
N TRP A 126 8.34 5.05 -13.56
CA TRP A 126 7.06 5.33 -14.22
C TRP A 126 7.14 6.09 -15.56
N PRO A 127 7.90 7.20 -15.72
CA PRO A 127 7.95 7.89 -17.02
C PRO A 127 8.46 7.04 -18.17
N ARG A 128 9.32 6.04 -17.89
CA ARG A 128 9.79 5.07 -18.89
C ARG A 128 8.74 3.98 -19.09
N LEU A 129 8.17 3.45 -18.01
CA LEU A 129 7.14 2.40 -18.05
C LEU A 129 5.88 2.85 -18.81
N ALA A 130 5.45 4.09 -18.64
CA ALA A 130 4.26 4.62 -19.30
C ALA A 130 4.38 4.73 -20.83
N ARG A 131 5.61 4.61 -21.37
CA ARG A 131 5.88 4.68 -22.82
C ARG A 131 6.00 3.32 -23.49
N THR A 132 5.98 2.24 -22.72
CA THR A 132 6.15 0.89 -23.26
C THR A 132 4.93 0.49 -24.07
N GLY A 133 5.14 -0.12 -25.22
CA GLY A 133 4.10 -0.59 -26.15
C GLY A 133 3.73 -2.06 -25.99
N SER A 134 4.43 -2.83 -25.15
CA SER A 134 4.14 -4.25 -24.94
C SER A 134 4.50 -4.75 -23.53
N PRO A 135 3.92 -5.88 -23.07
CA PRO A 135 4.30 -6.51 -21.80
C PRO A 135 5.79 -6.87 -21.69
N SER A 136 6.42 -7.30 -22.79
CA SER A 136 7.84 -7.66 -22.84
C SER A 136 8.74 -6.42 -22.70
N GLU A 137 8.41 -5.32 -23.38
CA GLU A 137 9.12 -4.04 -23.23
C GLU A 137 8.98 -3.50 -21.80
N LEU A 138 7.78 -3.60 -21.22
CA LEU A 138 7.52 -3.22 -19.83
C LEU A 138 8.40 -4.00 -18.85
N ARG A 139 8.48 -5.33 -19.02
CA ARG A 139 9.37 -6.18 -18.21
C ARG A 139 10.84 -5.78 -18.37
N ALA A 140 11.29 -5.50 -19.58
CA ALA A 140 12.67 -5.06 -19.83
C ALA A 140 12.98 -3.72 -19.11
N VAL A 141 12.06 -2.76 -19.14
CA VAL A 141 12.20 -1.49 -18.41
C VAL A 141 12.21 -1.70 -16.89
N LEU A 142 11.38 -2.60 -16.35
CA LEU A 142 11.41 -2.95 -14.93
C LEU A 142 12.76 -3.57 -14.54
N ALA A 143 13.24 -4.55 -15.32
CA ALA A 143 14.51 -5.22 -15.11
C ALA A 143 15.70 -4.25 -15.12
N ALA A 144 15.68 -3.24 -16.00
CA ALA A 144 16.69 -2.19 -16.09
C ALA A 144 16.48 -1.01 -15.10
N SER A 145 15.65 -1.20 -14.06
CA SER A 145 15.36 -0.17 -13.07
C SER A 145 15.57 -0.68 -11.65
N ALA A 146 15.41 0.19 -10.65
CA ALA A 146 15.46 -0.20 -9.25
C ALA A 146 14.30 -1.15 -8.83
N TRP A 147 13.31 -1.39 -9.70
CA TRP A 147 12.31 -2.44 -9.49
C TRP A 147 12.90 -3.84 -9.68
N GLY A 148 13.83 -4.03 -10.60
CA GLY A 148 14.36 -5.34 -10.97
C GLY A 148 13.39 -6.16 -11.82
N ASP A 149 13.82 -7.36 -12.22
CA ASP A 149 13.00 -8.26 -13.05
C ASP A 149 11.88 -8.91 -12.23
N PRO A 150 10.59 -8.71 -12.57
CA PRO A 150 9.49 -9.39 -11.91
C PRO A 150 9.46 -10.91 -12.14
N GLY A 151 10.15 -11.40 -13.18
CA GLY A 151 10.27 -12.83 -13.52
C GLY A 151 9.22 -13.32 -14.52
N GLY A 152 8.33 -12.45 -15.01
CA GLY A 152 7.33 -12.77 -16.03
C GLY A 152 6.61 -11.52 -16.53
N GLU A 153 5.85 -11.67 -17.60
CA GLU A 153 5.15 -10.57 -18.29
C GLU A 153 3.66 -10.50 -17.96
N SER A 154 3.12 -11.53 -17.31
CA SER A 154 1.70 -11.55 -16.93
C SER A 154 1.41 -10.48 -15.86
N PRO A 155 0.19 -9.92 -15.83
CA PRO A 155 -0.22 -8.98 -14.78
C PRO A 155 0.05 -9.47 -13.36
N ALA A 156 -0.21 -10.76 -13.10
CA ALA A 156 0.07 -11.38 -11.81
C ALA A 156 1.58 -11.42 -11.51
N ALA A 157 2.42 -11.88 -12.46
CA ALA A 157 3.86 -11.96 -12.25
C ALA A 157 4.49 -10.57 -12.00
N VAL A 158 4.10 -9.57 -12.80
CA VAL A 158 4.57 -8.19 -12.64
C VAL A 158 4.12 -7.60 -11.30
N GLY A 159 2.84 -7.73 -10.96
CA GLY A 159 2.29 -7.22 -9.70
C GLY A 159 2.93 -7.86 -8.47
N ILE A 160 3.14 -9.17 -8.47
CA ILE A 160 3.81 -9.90 -7.38
C ILE A 160 5.27 -9.47 -7.27
N GLY A 161 6.01 -9.47 -8.39
CA GLY A 161 7.42 -9.11 -8.41
C GLY A 161 7.68 -7.69 -7.93
N MET A 162 6.89 -6.71 -8.37
CA MET A 162 7.05 -5.34 -7.90
C MET A 162 6.72 -5.19 -6.40
N ARG A 163 5.68 -5.86 -5.88
CA ARG A 163 5.38 -5.84 -4.43
C ARG A 163 6.47 -6.51 -3.60
N ALA A 164 7.03 -7.62 -4.10
CA ALA A 164 8.14 -8.32 -3.47
C ALA A 164 9.41 -7.44 -3.43
N SER A 165 9.74 -6.81 -4.56
CA SER A 165 10.84 -5.84 -4.66
C SER A 165 10.66 -4.64 -3.73
N ALA A 166 9.46 -4.05 -3.69
CA ALA A 166 9.14 -2.95 -2.79
C ALA A 166 9.37 -3.33 -1.32
N ALA A 167 8.85 -4.47 -0.87
CA ALA A 167 8.99 -4.91 0.52
C ALA A 167 10.46 -5.14 0.91
N VAL A 168 11.26 -5.77 0.04
CA VAL A 168 12.72 -5.94 0.27
C VAL A 168 13.43 -4.59 0.36
N ARG A 169 13.13 -3.66 -0.55
CA ARG A 169 13.73 -2.32 -0.57
C ARG A 169 13.32 -1.48 0.64
N ILE A 170 12.06 -1.56 1.06
CA ILE A 170 11.57 -0.89 2.27
C ILE A 170 12.28 -1.45 3.50
N ALA A 171 12.34 -2.78 3.66
CA ALA A 171 13.03 -3.39 4.79
C ALA A 171 14.52 -3.04 4.83
N ALA A 172 15.19 -2.91 3.67
CA ALA A 172 16.59 -2.55 3.62
C ALA A 172 16.86 -1.06 3.94
N ALA A 173 15.95 -0.15 3.55
CA ALA A 173 16.21 1.29 3.58
C ALA A 173 15.42 2.06 4.65
N VAL A 174 14.40 1.46 5.27
CA VAL A 174 13.54 2.09 6.27
C VAL A 174 13.47 1.16 7.49
N PRO A 175 14.42 1.26 8.43
CA PRO A 175 14.49 0.38 9.60
C PRO A 175 13.19 0.30 10.39
N GLU A 176 12.49 1.43 10.54
CA GLU A 176 11.21 1.51 11.25
C GLU A 176 10.09 0.70 10.60
N ALA A 177 10.20 0.39 9.29
CA ALA A 177 9.18 -0.31 8.51
C ALA A 177 9.51 -1.79 8.24
N VAL A 178 10.65 -2.31 8.72
CA VAL A 178 11.10 -3.70 8.46
C VAL A 178 10.01 -4.72 8.80
N ARG A 179 9.44 -4.60 10.01
CA ARG A 179 8.42 -5.53 10.50
C ARG A 179 7.14 -5.46 9.67
N TRP A 180 6.74 -4.27 9.23
CA TRP A 180 5.58 -4.07 8.37
C TRP A 180 5.81 -4.66 6.97
N ALA A 181 6.98 -4.41 6.38
CA ALA A 181 7.34 -4.95 5.07
C ALA A 181 7.42 -6.49 5.07
N ALA A 182 8.02 -7.08 6.10
CA ALA A 182 8.09 -8.54 6.26
C ALA A 182 6.69 -9.15 6.44
N GLY A 183 5.84 -8.54 7.28
CA GLY A 183 4.45 -8.96 7.43
C GLY A 183 3.65 -8.85 6.12
N ARG A 184 3.83 -7.76 5.37
CA ARG A 184 3.15 -7.57 4.08
C ARG A 184 3.60 -8.59 3.04
N MET A 185 4.89 -8.93 3.02
CA MET A 185 5.43 -10.01 2.18
C MET A 185 4.83 -11.37 2.55
N ALA A 186 4.69 -11.68 3.85
CA ALA A 186 4.06 -12.92 4.29
C ALA A 186 2.60 -13.03 3.85
N LEU A 187 1.83 -11.94 3.95
CA LEU A 187 0.45 -11.88 3.45
C LEU A 187 0.37 -12.01 1.92
N LEU A 188 1.30 -11.39 1.20
CA LEU A 188 1.38 -11.51 -0.26
C LEU A 188 1.62 -12.97 -0.66
N VAL A 189 2.67 -13.61 -0.13
CA VAL A 189 2.97 -15.02 -0.42
C VAL A 189 1.83 -15.92 0.02
N GLY A 190 1.28 -15.67 1.21
CA GLY A 190 0.12 -16.35 1.76
C GLY A 190 -1.04 -16.42 0.78
N ARG A 191 -1.45 -15.25 0.27
CA ARG A 191 -2.57 -15.13 -0.68
C ARG A 191 -2.24 -15.75 -2.03
N GLU A 192 -1.09 -15.43 -2.60
CA GLU A 192 -0.79 -15.87 -3.97
C GLU A 192 -0.56 -17.38 -4.05
N VAL A 193 0.11 -17.98 -3.07
CA VAL A 193 0.44 -19.41 -3.09
C VAL A 193 -0.71 -20.26 -2.56
N PHE A 194 -1.28 -19.92 -1.40
CA PHE A 194 -2.21 -20.81 -0.70
C PHE A 194 -3.70 -20.50 -0.93
N VAL A 195 -4.04 -19.30 -1.42
CA VAL A 195 -5.42 -18.95 -1.80
C VAL A 195 -5.60 -18.99 -3.30
N ALA A 196 -4.71 -18.33 -4.06
CA ALA A 196 -4.80 -18.26 -5.51
C ALA A 196 -4.11 -19.43 -6.24
N GLY A 197 -3.43 -20.35 -5.52
CA GLY A 197 -2.77 -21.52 -6.09
C GLY A 197 -1.63 -21.20 -7.06
N ARG A 198 -1.04 -20.01 -6.99
CA ARG A 198 0.00 -19.56 -7.92
C ARG A 198 1.38 -20.01 -7.48
N ARG A 199 2.23 -20.31 -8.46
CA ARG A 199 3.67 -20.44 -8.25
C ARG A 199 4.35 -19.08 -8.41
N LEU A 200 5.18 -18.71 -7.44
CA LEU A 200 6.01 -17.51 -7.56
C LEU A 200 7.07 -17.70 -8.65
N ALA A 201 7.28 -16.69 -9.49
CA ALA A 201 8.41 -16.66 -10.40
C ALA A 201 9.73 -16.64 -9.62
N GLU A 202 10.78 -17.25 -10.17
CA GLU A 202 12.06 -17.45 -9.47
C GLU A 202 12.67 -16.15 -8.89
N PRO A 203 12.70 -15.00 -9.61
CA PRO A 203 13.15 -13.73 -9.02
C PRO A 203 12.31 -13.28 -7.81
N SER A 204 10.98 -13.42 -7.91
CA SER A 204 10.05 -13.05 -6.85
C SER A 204 10.18 -13.97 -5.63
N ALA A 205 10.33 -15.28 -5.84
CA ALA A 205 10.58 -16.26 -4.79
C ALA A 205 11.90 -15.98 -4.05
N ARG A 206 12.95 -15.60 -4.79
CA ARG A 206 14.24 -15.21 -4.22
C ARG A 206 14.12 -13.96 -3.34
N TRP A 207 13.41 -12.93 -3.79
CA TRP A 207 13.16 -11.74 -2.98
C TRP A 207 12.34 -12.05 -1.73
N ALA A 208 11.26 -12.83 -1.86
CA ALA A 208 10.45 -13.26 -0.74
C ALA A 208 11.29 -14.07 0.27
N GLY A 209 12.16 -14.95 -0.21
CA GLY A 209 13.07 -15.75 0.62
C GLY A 209 14.06 -14.94 1.45
N ARG A 210 14.42 -13.71 1.02
CA ARG A 210 15.29 -12.82 1.82
C ARG A 210 14.62 -12.31 3.09
N LEU A 211 13.28 -12.14 3.08
CA LEU A 211 12.53 -11.65 4.23
C LEU A 211 11.85 -12.76 5.02
N LEU A 212 11.38 -13.81 4.34
CA LEU A 212 10.58 -14.88 4.93
C LEU A 212 11.37 -16.17 5.18
N GLY A 213 12.61 -16.26 4.69
CA GLY A 213 13.41 -17.47 4.73
C GLY A 213 13.04 -18.46 3.64
N SER A 214 14.04 -19.18 3.12
CA SER A 214 13.85 -20.10 1.99
C SER A 214 12.97 -21.31 2.33
N ALA A 215 12.97 -21.73 3.60
CA ALA A 215 12.14 -22.84 4.08
C ALA A 215 10.63 -22.50 4.03
N ALA A 216 10.25 -21.28 4.40
CA ALA A 216 8.86 -20.84 4.28
C ALA A 216 8.40 -20.80 2.82
N ILE A 217 9.21 -20.24 1.92
CA ILE A 217 8.87 -20.15 0.49
C ILE A 217 8.69 -21.51 -0.19
N ARG A 218 9.42 -22.55 0.25
CA ARG A 218 9.30 -23.91 -0.29
C ARG A 218 8.15 -24.73 0.31
N SER A 219 7.40 -24.18 1.26
CA SER A 219 6.32 -24.92 1.93
C SER A 219 5.17 -25.19 0.97
N SER A 220 4.69 -26.43 0.92
CA SER A 220 3.54 -26.84 0.11
C SER A 220 2.21 -26.69 0.84
N ALA A 221 2.23 -26.58 2.17
CA ALA A 221 1.06 -26.37 3.02
C ALA A 221 1.15 -25.05 3.78
N PHE A 222 -0.02 -24.42 4.01
CA PHE A 222 -0.11 -23.15 4.71
C PHE A 222 0.35 -23.23 6.18
N ALA A 223 0.07 -24.36 6.85
CA ALA A 223 0.52 -24.60 8.23
C ALA A 223 2.05 -24.58 8.32
N ASP A 224 2.74 -25.36 7.48
CA ASP A 224 4.21 -25.39 7.38
C ASP A 224 4.80 -24.02 7.05
N PHE A 225 4.17 -23.27 6.13
CA PHE A 225 4.56 -21.91 5.80
C PHE A 225 4.56 -21.04 7.06
N ARG A 226 3.46 -21.02 7.82
CA ARG A 226 3.30 -20.24 9.04
C ARG A 226 4.34 -20.60 10.10
N GLU A 227 4.61 -21.89 10.31
CA GLU A 227 5.59 -22.36 11.29
C GLU A 227 7.03 -22.00 10.92
N ARG A 228 7.34 -21.94 9.63
CA ARG A 228 8.68 -21.63 9.12
C ARG A 228 8.95 -20.14 8.96
N LEU A 229 7.93 -19.28 9.11
CA LEU A 229 8.11 -17.83 9.06
C LEU A 229 8.99 -17.33 10.21
N PRO A 230 9.91 -16.38 9.97
CA PRO A 230 10.66 -15.71 11.01
C PRO A 230 9.72 -14.83 11.86
N THR A 231 10.09 -14.58 13.11
CA THR A 231 9.30 -13.75 14.05
C THR A 231 8.94 -12.37 13.50
N THR A 232 9.83 -11.78 12.69
CA THR A 232 9.63 -10.49 12.02
C THR A 232 8.45 -10.47 11.04
N ALA A 233 8.07 -11.63 10.50
CA ALA A 233 6.97 -11.80 9.55
C ALA A 233 5.77 -12.57 10.14
N ARG A 234 6.02 -13.54 11.03
CA ARG A 234 5.03 -14.47 11.60
C ARG A 234 3.85 -13.77 12.26
N TRP A 235 4.09 -12.65 12.94
CA TRP A 235 3.04 -11.86 13.61
C TRP A 235 1.89 -11.48 12.66
N ALA A 236 2.15 -11.34 11.37
CA ALA A 236 1.14 -10.94 10.40
C ALA A 236 0.08 -12.02 10.21
N VAL A 237 0.45 -13.30 10.31
CA VAL A 237 -0.44 -14.46 10.12
C VAL A 237 -0.80 -15.17 11.44
N ASP A 238 -0.47 -14.55 12.57
CA ASP A 238 -0.76 -15.13 13.89
C ASP A 238 -2.26 -15.33 14.11
N GLY A 239 -2.67 -16.41 14.77
CA GLY A 239 -4.09 -16.75 14.93
C GLY A 239 -4.88 -16.99 13.63
N VAL A 240 -4.20 -17.26 12.51
CA VAL A 240 -4.84 -17.70 11.26
C VAL A 240 -4.41 -19.14 10.96
N ASP A 241 -5.34 -20.07 11.12
CA ASP A 241 -5.07 -21.50 10.95
C ASP A 241 -5.17 -21.96 9.48
N ARG A 242 -6.02 -21.29 8.69
CA ARG A 242 -6.25 -21.62 7.28
C ARG A 242 -6.11 -20.39 6.39
N ALA A 243 -5.70 -20.60 5.14
CA ALA A 243 -5.37 -19.53 4.20
C ALA A 243 -6.58 -18.63 3.89
N GLU A 244 -7.80 -19.15 4.00
CA GLU A 244 -9.04 -18.40 3.84
C GLU A 244 -9.19 -17.29 4.89
N GLY A 245 -8.55 -17.42 6.06
CA GLY A 245 -8.54 -16.39 7.11
C GLY A 245 -7.57 -15.24 6.87
N LEU A 246 -6.79 -15.26 5.77
CA LEU A 246 -5.76 -14.25 5.49
C LEU A 246 -6.32 -12.82 5.31
N TRP A 247 -7.60 -12.67 4.94
CA TRP A 247 -8.21 -11.35 4.86
C TRP A 247 -8.30 -10.65 6.22
N ARG A 248 -8.57 -11.40 7.31
CA ARG A 248 -8.56 -10.87 8.69
C ARG A 248 -7.14 -10.46 9.11
N ALA A 249 -6.16 -11.27 8.72
CA ALA A 249 -4.76 -10.95 8.94
C ALA A 249 -4.30 -9.68 8.19
N GLU A 250 -4.83 -9.44 6.98
CA GLU A 250 -4.59 -8.20 6.24
C GLU A 250 -5.21 -6.98 6.93
N ALA A 251 -6.44 -7.09 7.47
CA ALA A 251 -7.04 -6.02 8.27
C ALA A 251 -6.20 -5.70 9.52
N ARG A 252 -5.81 -6.73 10.28
CA ARG A 252 -4.93 -6.57 11.46
C ARG A 252 -3.57 -5.97 11.12
N TRP A 253 -3.03 -6.24 9.93
CA TRP A 253 -1.77 -5.63 9.48
C TRP A 253 -1.92 -4.11 9.38
N TRP A 254 -3.06 -3.60 8.89
CA TRP A 254 -3.36 -2.16 8.85
C TRP A 254 -3.50 -1.55 10.25
N ASP A 255 -4.14 -2.25 11.18
CA ASP A 255 -4.24 -1.76 12.57
C ASP A 255 -2.86 -1.69 13.24
N ARG A 256 -2.00 -2.69 13.00
CA ARG A 256 -0.61 -2.67 13.53
C ARG A 256 0.25 -1.60 12.86
N LEU A 257 0.03 -1.32 11.58
CA LEU A 257 0.67 -0.21 10.88
C LEU A 257 0.28 1.13 11.54
N GLU A 258 -1.00 1.31 11.85
CA GLU A 258 -1.48 2.52 12.51
C GLU A 258 -0.93 2.66 13.94
N GLN A 259 -1.04 1.61 14.76
CA GLN A 259 -0.55 1.63 16.15
C GLN A 259 0.95 1.94 16.19
N GLY A 260 1.75 1.25 15.39
CA GLY A 260 3.19 1.52 15.30
C GLY A 260 3.49 2.90 14.71
N GLY A 261 2.66 3.39 13.78
CA GLY A 261 2.77 4.76 13.27
C GLY A 261 2.55 5.81 14.35
N ALA A 262 1.55 5.61 15.20
CA ALA A 262 1.27 6.46 16.36
C ALA A 262 2.41 6.41 17.39
N GLU A 263 2.98 5.24 17.66
CA GLU A 263 4.14 5.08 18.53
C GLU A 263 5.37 5.85 18.00
N LEU A 264 5.69 5.72 16.71
CA LEU A 264 6.78 6.45 16.07
C LEU A 264 6.60 7.97 16.14
N LEU A 265 5.35 8.46 16.10
CA LEU A 265 5.03 9.89 16.22
C LEU A 265 5.21 10.44 17.63
N ARG A 266 4.93 9.63 18.66
CA ARG A 266 5.15 9.98 20.07
C ARG A 266 6.62 9.94 20.46
N GLY A 267 7.45 9.24 19.68
CA GLY A 267 8.90 9.17 19.90
C GLY A 267 9.55 10.56 20.00
N TYR A 268 10.41 10.73 21.01
CA TYR A 268 11.04 12.01 21.35
C TYR A 268 12.23 12.41 20.46
N ARG A 269 12.63 11.57 19.50
CA ARG A 269 13.81 11.81 18.67
C ARG A 269 13.44 12.53 17.36
N LEU A 270 14.17 13.61 17.05
CA LEU A 270 14.16 14.32 15.78
C LEU A 270 14.84 13.47 14.67
N SER A 271 14.31 12.26 14.45
CA SER A 271 14.76 11.29 13.45
C SER A 271 13.73 11.13 12.33
N SER A 272 13.95 10.17 11.43
CA SER A 272 12.97 9.75 10.43
C SER A 272 11.67 9.21 11.03
N GLY A 273 11.72 8.66 12.24
CA GLY A 273 10.60 7.96 12.90
C GLY A 273 9.25 8.69 12.80
N PRO A 274 9.11 9.94 13.30
CA PRO A 274 7.83 10.66 13.22
C PRO A 274 7.32 10.88 11.80
N VAL A 275 8.22 11.02 10.81
CA VAL A 275 7.83 11.17 9.41
C VAL A 275 7.30 9.85 8.87
N ILE A 276 7.98 8.73 9.15
CA ILE A 276 7.51 7.37 8.79
C ILE A 276 6.18 7.06 9.47
N GLY A 277 6.03 7.44 10.74
CA GLY A 277 4.78 7.31 11.49
C GLY A 277 3.64 8.12 10.88
N ALA A 278 3.90 9.35 10.43
CA ALA A 278 2.88 10.14 9.74
C ALA A 278 2.44 9.48 8.42
N VAL A 279 3.37 8.91 7.65
CA VAL A 279 3.04 8.18 6.42
C VAL A 279 2.19 6.95 6.72
N ALA A 280 2.50 6.20 7.78
CA ALA A 280 1.73 5.05 8.22
C ALA A 280 0.28 5.45 8.58
N LEU A 281 0.09 6.50 9.39
CA LEU A 281 -1.25 6.99 9.77
C LEU A 281 -2.05 7.50 8.57
N LEU A 282 -1.45 8.31 7.69
CA LEU A 282 -2.11 8.80 6.47
C LEU A 282 -2.53 7.64 5.55
N SER A 283 -1.69 6.60 5.47
CA SER A 283 -1.97 5.42 4.64
C SER A 283 -3.11 4.58 5.22
N ALA A 284 -3.11 4.36 6.55
CA ALA A 284 -4.17 3.65 7.25
C ALA A 284 -5.51 4.40 7.18
N ASP A 285 -5.50 5.72 7.38
CA ASP A 285 -6.69 6.57 7.24
C ASP A 285 -7.28 6.47 5.83
N ALA A 286 -6.47 6.65 4.78
CA ALA A 286 -6.93 6.51 3.40
C ALA A 286 -7.44 5.10 3.07
N TRP A 287 -6.84 4.06 3.64
CA TRP A 287 -7.32 2.69 3.50
C TRP A 287 -8.72 2.52 4.12
N ARG A 288 -8.93 3.05 5.33
CA ARG A 288 -10.24 3.00 5.99
C ARG A 288 -11.31 3.81 5.27
N VAL A 289 -10.97 5.00 4.78
CA VAL A 289 -11.90 5.82 3.98
C VAL A 289 -12.35 5.06 2.73
N ARG A 290 -11.43 4.36 2.05
CA ARG A 290 -11.78 3.53 0.88
C ARG A 290 -12.70 2.37 1.24
N GLY A 291 -12.49 1.74 2.39
CA GLY A 291 -13.39 0.71 2.93
C GLY A 291 -14.76 1.28 3.33
N ALA A 292 -14.81 2.46 3.93
CA ALA A 292 -16.04 3.14 4.27
C ALA A 292 -16.87 3.50 3.02
N LEU A 293 -16.22 3.89 1.92
CA LEU A 293 -16.87 4.09 0.63
C LEU A 293 -17.51 2.80 0.07
N GLU A 294 -16.92 1.63 0.30
CA GLU A 294 -17.55 0.34 -0.06
C GLU A 294 -18.84 0.10 0.73
N LEU A 295 -18.86 0.44 2.02
CA LEU A 295 -20.07 0.32 2.85
C LEU A 295 -21.17 1.26 2.35
N ALA A 296 -20.84 2.53 2.12
CA ALA A 296 -21.78 3.51 1.59
C ALA A 296 -22.36 3.09 0.24
N ALA A 297 -21.52 2.53 -0.66
CA ALA A 297 -21.97 2.02 -1.94
C ALA A 297 -22.91 0.79 -1.84
N ARG A 298 -22.95 0.12 -0.68
CA ARG A 298 -23.84 -1.01 -0.38
C ARG A 298 -25.05 -0.62 0.47
N GLY A 299 -25.33 0.67 0.62
CA GLY A 299 -26.46 1.19 1.41
C GLY A 299 -26.09 1.63 2.83
N GLY A 300 -24.80 1.72 3.14
CA GLY A 300 -24.29 2.11 4.46
C GLY A 300 -24.17 0.94 5.43
N GLY A 301 -23.46 1.16 6.53
CA GLY A 301 -23.31 0.15 7.59
C GLY A 301 -22.29 0.51 8.66
N THR A 302 -22.20 -0.33 9.70
CA THR A 302 -21.17 -0.18 10.74
C THR A 302 -19.79 -0.56 10.18
N THR A 303 -18.76 0.20 10.57
CA THR A 303 -17.37 -0.05 10.15
C THR A 303 -16.81 -1.37 10.71
N GLU A 304 -17.48 -1.95 11.69
CA GLU A 304 -17.20 -3.29 12.24
C GLU A 304 -17.25 -4.38 11.18
N ALA A 305 -17.98 -4.20 10.07
CA ALA A 305 -17.95 -5.12 8.93
C ALA A 305 -16.55 -5.25 8.28
N PHE A 306 -15.64 -4.30 8.51
CA PHE A 306 -14.23 -4.37 8.11
C PHE A 306 -13.25 -4.63 9.29
N GLY A 307 -13.75 -4.67 10.54
CA GLY A 307 -12.92 -4.63 11.76
C GLY A 307 -13.36 -5.48 12.96
N ALA A 308 -14.43 -6.28 12.88
CA ALA A 308 -14.88 -7.13 13.99
C ALA A 308 -15.05 -8.60 13.56
N PRO A 309 -14.71 -9.55 14.45
CA PRO A 309 -14.80 -10.98 14.19
C PRO A 309 -16.26 -11.44 14.26
N GLY A 310 -16.75 -12.02 13.17
CA GLY A 310 -17.62 -13.19 13.25
C GLY A 310 -16.77 -14.43 13.07
#